data_AF-A0A521NZ32-F1
#
_entry.id   AF-A0A521NZ32-F1
#
_cell.length_a   1.000
_cell.length_b   1.000
_cell.length_c   1.000
_cell.angle_alpha   90.00
_cell.angle_beta   90.00
_cell.angle_gamma   90.00
#
_symmetry.space_group_name_H-M   'P 1'
#
loop_
_entity.id
_entity.type
_entity.pdbx_description
1 polymer ?
#
loop_
_entity_poly.entity_id
_entity_poly.type
_entity_poly.pdbx_seq_one_letter_code
_entity_poly.pdbx_strand_id
1 'polypeptide(L)'
;MKYLLVLAVVWVAIWLWRKNRREEMQERAARTPRPAAPPAVGAPQAMVRCAHCGLHLPASDAVRGTDGTPYCSAAHRQVAERA
;
A
#
# COMPACT_ATOMS: atom_id res chain seq x y z
N MET A 1 -16.45 -35.00 -22.31
CA MET A 1 -17.78 -34.36 -22.20
C MET A 1 -18.23 -34.08 -20.77
N LYS A 2 -18.04 -34.98 -19.79
CA LYS A 2 -18.46 -34.72 -18.38
C LYS A 2 -17.85 -33.45 -17.75
N TYR A 3 -16.63 -33.09 -18.14
CA TYR A 3 -15.89 -31.97 -17.55
C TYR A 3 -16.38 -30.60 -18.01
N LEU A 4 -17.05 -30.51 -19.18
CA LEU A 4 -17.63 -29.26 -19.67
C LEU A 4 -18.82 -28.84 -18.79
N LEU A 5 -19.64 -29.80 -18.37
CA LEU A 5 -20.74 -29.54 -17.46
C LEU A 5 -20.24 -29.13 -16.07
N VAL A 6 -19.20 -29.79 -15.57
CA VAL A 6 -18.58 -29.42 -14.28
C VAL A 6 -17.99 -28.01 -14.35
N LEU A 7 -17.26 -27.68 -15.42
CA LEU A 7 -16.73 -26.33 -15.63
C LEU A 7 -17.84 -25.29 -15.68
N ALA A 8 -18.91 -25.54 -16.44
CA ALA A 8 -20.04 -24.62 -16.54
C ALA A 8 -20.71 -24.37 -15.18
N VAL A 9 -20.95 -25.42 -14.40
CA VAL A 9 -21.56 -25.30 -13.05
C VAL A 9 -20.65 -24.52 -12.10
N VAL A 10 -19.34 -24.82 -12.09
CA VAL A 10 -18.37 -24.08 -11.26
C VAL A 10 -18.31 -22.61 -11.67
N TRP A 11 -18.34 -22.32 -12.97
CA TRP A 11 -18.33 -20.95 -13.47
C TRP A 11 -19.57 -20.16 -13.04
N VAL A 12 -20.75 -20.76 -13.16
CA VAL A 12 -22.02 -20.16 -12.72
C VAL A 12 -22.04 -19.94 -11.21
N ALA A 13 -21.54 -20.91 -10.42
CA ALA A 13 -21.45 -20.77 -8.97
C ALA A 13 -20.52 -19.61 -8.56
N ILE A 14 -19.34 -19.49 -9.19
CA ILE A 14 -18.40 -18.39 -8.93
C ILE A 14 -19.01 -17.04 -9.35
N TRP A 15 -19.72 -17.00 -10.49
CA TRP A 15 -20.34 -15.78 -11.00
C TRP A 15 -21.46 -15.29 -10.07
N LEU A 16 -22.34 -16.18 -9.61
CA LEU A 16 -23.40 -15.86 -8.65
C LEU A 16 -22.83 -15.38 -7.31
N TRP A 17 -21.78 -16.04 -6.81
CA TRP A 17 -21.12 -15.61 -5.57
C TRP A 17 -20.47 -14.23 -5.69
N ARG A 18 -19.79 -13.96 -6.82
CA ARG A 18 -19.21 -12.64 -7.11
C ARG A 18 -20.28 -11.55 -7.26
N LYS A 19 -21.42 -11.86 -7.88
CA LYS A 19 -22.51 -10.89 -8.08
C LYS A 19 -23.13 -10.48 -6.74
N ASN A 20 -23.45 -11.46 -5.89
CA ASN A 20 -24.04 -11.21 -4.57
C ASN A 20 -23.09 -10.41 -3.65
N ARG A 21 -21.77 -10.70 -3.70
CA ARG A 21 -20.73 -9.92 -2.99
C ARG A 21 -20.62 -8.47 -3.48
N ARG A 22 -20.80 -8.23 -4.79
CA ARG A 22 -20.71 -6.89 -5.38
C ARG A 22 -21.91 -6.03 -5.04
N GLU A 23 -23.10 -6.61 -5.00
CA GLU A 23 -24.33 -5.93 -4.59
C GLU A 23 -24.25 -5.53 -3.11
N GLU A 24 -23.74 -6.41 -2.23
CA GLU A 24 -23.51 -6.09 -0.82
C GLU A 24 -22.45 -4.99 -0.61
N MET A 25 -21.39 -4.97 -1.44
CA MET A 25 -20.40 -3.89 -1.43
C MET A 25 -20.94 -2.57 -1.97
N GLN A 26 -21.79 -2.59 -3.00
CA GLN A 26 -22.44 -1.38 -3.53
C GLN A 26 -23.44 -0.79 -2.55
N GLU A 27 -24.21 -1.62 -1.84
CA GLU A 27 -25.17 -1.15 -0.85
C GLU A 27 -24.46 -0.61 0.41
N ARG A 28 -23.35 -1.25 0.83
CA ARG A 28 -22.47 -0.68 1.86
C ARG A 28 -21.75 0.58 1.41
N ALA A 29 -21.38 0.72 0.13
CA ALA A 29 -20.81 1.94 -0.42
C ALA A 29 -21.84 3.08 -0.54
N ALA A 30 -23.11 2.76 -0.77
CA ALA A 30 -24.21 3.72 -0.82
C ALA A 30 -24.72 4.13 0.59
N ARG A 31 -24.59 3.25 1.60
CA ARG A 31 -25.00 3.51 3.00
C ARG A 31 -23.86 3.90 3.93
N THR A 32 -22.60 3.82 3.49
CA THR A 32 -21.49 4.41 4.24
C THR A 32 -21.60 5.92 4.09
N PRO A 33 -21.89 6.69 5.15
CA PRO A 33 -21.60 8.12 5.09
C PRO A 33 -20.11 8.17 4.80
N ARG A 34 -19.74 8.76 3.66
CA ARG A 34 -18.36 9.02 3.25
C ARG A 34 -17.54 9.21 4.52
N PRO A 35 -16.56 8.34 4.82
CA PRO A 35 -15.83 8.46 6.08
C PRO A 35 -15.39 9.91 6.13
N ALA A 36 -15.87 10.63 7.16
CA ALA A 36 -15.53 12.02 7.38
C ALA A 36 -14.04 12.10 7.11
N ALA A 37 -13.64 12.97 6.16
CA ALA A 37 -12.26 13.04 5.71
C ALA A 37 -11.39 12.96 6.96
N PRO A 38 -10.47 11.97 7.06
CA PRO A 38 -9.66 11.82 8.24
C PRO A 38 -9.12 13.21 8.60
N PRO A 39 -9.22 13.63 9.88
CA PRO A 39 -8.85 14.98 10.30
C PRO A 39 -7.54 15.31 9.62
N ALA A 40 -7.43 16.45 8.92
CA ALA A 40 -6.36 16.77 7.97
C ALA A 40 -4.95 16.47 8.52
N VAL A 41 -4.60 15.19 8.55
CA VAL A 41 -3.29 14.66 8.80
C VAL A 41 -2.57 15.06 7.53
N GLY A 42 -1.58 15.93 7.70
CA GLY A 42 -0.91 16.63 6.61
C GLY A 42 -0.57 15.69 5.44
N ALA A 43 -0.43 16.28 4.26
CA ALA A 43 -0.22 15.55 3.02
C ALA A 43 0.74 14.35 3.21
N PRO A 44 0.38 13.15 2.69
CA PRO A 44 1.17 11.95 2.89
C PRO A 44 2.62 12.21 2.49
N GLN A 45 3.52 12.05 3.46
CA GLN A 45 4.94 12.31 3.25
C GLN A 45 5.57 11.09 2.58
N ALA A 46 6.46 11.35 1.61
CA ALA A 46 7.25 10.29 0.99
C ALA A 46 8.14 9.65 2.06
N MET A 47 7.95 8.36 2.33
CA MET A 47 8.80 7.61 3.26
C MET A 47 10.00 7.05 2.53
N VAL A 48 11.19 7.23 3.08
CA VAL A 48 12.45 6.71 2.53
C VAL A 48 13.13 5.80 3.55
N ARG A 49 13.89 4.84 3.04
CA ARG A 49 14.60 3.84 3.86
C ARG A 49 16.07 4.22 3.97
N CYS A 50 16.60 4.30 5.19
CA CYS A 50 18.02 4.54 5.40
C CYS A 50 18.88 3.43 4.78
N ALA A 51 19.89 3.81 3.98
CA ALA A 51 20.79 2.85 3.32
C ALA A 51 21.71 2.08 4.28
N HIS A 52 21.98 2.62 5.47
CA HIS A 52 22.86 1.98 6.47
C HIS A 52 22.10 1.05 7.44
N CYS A 53 21.04 1.54 8.10
CA CYS A 53 20.31 0.77 9.13
C CYS A 53 18.94 0.24 8.70
N GLY A 54 18.42 0.65 7.55
CA GLY A 54 17.11 0.22 7.05
C GLY A 54 15.90 0.86 7.74
N LEU A 55 16.09 1.84 8.63
CA LEU A 55 14.99 2.60 9.26
C LEU A 55 14.18 3.36 8.20
N HIS A 56 12.85 3.27 8.26
CA HIS A 56 11.95 4.07 7.45
C HIS A 56 11.64 5.39 8.17
N LEU A 57 11.83 6.49 7.46
CA LEU A 57 11.60 7.84 7.97
C LEU A 57 11.07 8.75 6.85
N PRO A 58 10.43 9.88 7.19
CA PRO A 58 9.93 10.81 6.20
C PRO A 58 11.06 11.46 5.42
N ALA A 59 10.89 11.66 4.12
CA ALA A 59 11.91 12.26 3.25
C ALA A 59 12.34 13.67 3.69
N SER A 60 11.53 14.38 4.47
CA SER A 60 11.88 15.67 5.09
C SER A 60 13.00 15.54 6.12
N ASP A 61 13.07 14.42 6.83
CA ASP A 61 13.98 14.19 7.94
C ASP A 61 15.22 13.39 7.50
N ALA A 62 15.26 13.00 6.22
CA ALA A 62 16.35 12.23 5.64
C ALA A 62 17.57 13.11 5.35
N VAL A 63 18.73 12.70 5.85
CA VAL A 63 20.02 13.29 5.47
C VAL A 63 20.50 12.62 4.19
N ARG A 64 20.79 13.41 3.15
CA ARG A 64 21.29 12.88 1.87
C ARG A 64 22.82 12.76 1.86
N GLY A 65 23.31 11.64 1.34
CA GLY A 65 24.71 11.39 0.98
C GLY A 65 25.15 12.12 -0.28
N THR A 66 26.46 12.09 -0.56
CA THR A 66 27.04 12.56 -1.84
C THR A 66 26.34 11.95 -3.06
N ASP A 67 25.95 10.69 -2.98
CA ASP A 67 25.30 9.95 -4.07
C ASP A 67 23.76 10.08 -4.05
N GLY A 68 23.22 10.98 -3.21
CA GLY A 68 21.78 11.18 -3.06
C GLY A 68 21.07 10.08 -2.25
N THR A 69 21.81 9.13 -1.68
CA THR A 69 21.30 8.06 -0.82
C THR A 69 20.74 8.63 0.50
N PRO A 70 19.55 8.19 0.96
CA PRO A 70 18.95 8.69 2.19
C PRO A 70 19.52 7.97 3.43
N TYR A 71 19.81 8.76 4.47
CA TYR A 71 20.26 8.28 5.79
C TYR A 71 19.43 8.90 6.91
N CYS A 72 19.32 8.18 8.03
CA CYS A 72 18.60 8.68 9.21
C CYS A 72 19.41 9.66 10.06
N SER A 73 20.72 9.75 9.87
CA SER A 73 21.58 10.67 10.61
C SER A 73 22.87 10.95 9.85
N ALA A 74 23.53 12.07 10.19
CA ALA A 74 24.85 12.41 9.65
C ALA A 74 25.92 11.36 10.01
N ALA A 75 25.77 10.67 11.15
CA ALA A 75 26.67 9.58 11.54
C ALA A 75 26.58 8.40 10.55
N HIS A 76 25.38 7.96 10.18
CA HIS A 76 25.20 6.89 9.20
C HIS A 76 25.65 7.30 7.80
N ARG A 77 25.43 8.55 7.42
CA ARG A 77 25.98 9.09 6.17
C ARG A 77 27.52 8.99 6.17
N GLN A 78 28.18 9.48 7.22
CA GLN A 78 29.65 9.45 7.31
C GLN A 78 30.22 8.04 7.31
N VAL A 79 29.57 7.08 8.00
CA VAL A 79 30.01 5.68 7.98
C VAL A 79 29.91 5.10 6.58
N ALA A 80 28.82 5.40 5.86
CA ALA A 80 28.62 4.92 4.49
C ALA A 80 29.54 5.60 3.46
N GLU A 81 29.87 6.89 3.64
CA GLU A 81 30.78 7.64 2.76
C GLU A 81 32.27 7.35 3.02
N ARG A 82 32.59 6.77 4.18
CA ARG A 82 33.96 6.36 4.55
C ARG A 82 34.24 4.89 4.26
N ALA A 83 33.20 4.11 3.92
CA ALA A 83 33.33 2.73 3.46
C ALA A 83 33.71 2.72 1.97
#